data_AF-A0A929IR21-F1
#
_entry.id   AF-A0A929IR21-F1
#
_cell.length_a   1.000
_cell.length_b   1.000
_cell.length_c   1.000
_cell.angle_alpha   90.00
_cell.angle_beta   90.00
_cell.angle_gamma   90.00
#
_symmetry.space_group_name_H-M   'P 1'
#
loop_
_entity.id
_entity.type
_entity.pdbx_description
1 polymer ?
#
loop_
_entity_poly.entity_id
_entity_poly.type
_entity_poly.pdbx_seq_one_letter_code
_entity_poly.pdbx_strand_id
1 'polypeptide(L)'
;MDFRLLQRLIAEKLFDRSTYIVAAVVGSLINAYGHLLVPWFRGAPDPFAVFAGEFGARPALSLFSIFLAYAFPLCVGIYSSVATRYKTRRFESVADFPDRKPDPVFRAAPNGRIVELGDATRVLFERYEIESAQAILGEEVWRDIVSKRVSACGRRIFFEPEDASYVLSHAPTSNEEINIYLTRLPV
;
A
#
# COMPACT_ATOMS: atom_id res chain seq x y z
N MET A 1 0.86 -12.11 -8.22
CA MET A 1 1.45 -11.57 -6.98
C MET A 1 2.84 -11.08 -7.30
N ASP A 2 3.07 -9.77 -7.29
CA ASP A 2 4.38 -9.20 -7.68
C ASP A 2 5.42 -9.40 -6.57
N PHE A 3 6.31 -10.38 -6.78
CA PHE A 3 7.33 -10.80 -5.83
C PHE A 3 8.38 -9.72 -5.57
N ARG A 4 8.68 -8.88 -6.58
CA ARG A 4 9.68 -7.80 -6.46
C ARG A 4 9.17 -6.68 -5.55
N LEU A 5 7.87 -6.39 -5.64
CA LEU A 5 7.22 -5.40 -4.78
C LEU A 5 7.16 -5.85 -3.32
N LEU A 6 6.86 -7.13 -3.07
CA LEU A 6 6.89 -7.71 -1.72
C LEU A 6 8.28 -7.59 -1.09
N GLN A 7 9.33 -7.97 -1.83
CA GLN A 7 10.73 -7.87 -1.37
C GLN A 7 11.11 -6.44 -1.02
N ARG A 8 10.71 -5.46 -1.85
CA ARG A 8 11.00 -4.05 -1.59
C ARG A 8 10.32 -3.53 -0.32
N LEU A 9 9.05 -3.88 -0.10
CA LEU A 9 8.30 -3.47 1.09
C LEU A 9 8.88 -4.08 2.38
N ILE A 10 9.28 -5.36 2.32
CA ILE A 10 9.94 -6.04 3.43
C ILE A 10 11.28 -5.38 3.73
N ALA A 11 12.10 -5.11 2.71
CA ALA A 11 13.39 -4.45 2.87
C ALA A 11 13.23 -3.06 3.50
N GLU A 12 12.32 -2.24 2.98
CA GLU A 12 12.04 -0.90 3.52
C GLU A 12 11.70 -0.96 5.02
N LYS A 13 10.89 -1.94 5.44
CA LYS A 13 10.53 -2.10 6.85
C LYS A 13 11.64 -2.69 7.73
N LEU A 14 12.52 -3.50 7.16
CA LEU A 14 13.73 -4.00 7.82
C LEU A 14 14.78 -2.89 8.04
N PHE A 15 14.76 -1.81 7.26
CA PHE A 15 15.65 -0.66 7.49
C PHE A 15 15.05 0.40 8.43
N ASP A 16 13.76 0.28 8.76
CA ASP A 16 13.06 1.21 9.63
C ASP A 16 13.41 0.95 11.11
N ARG A 17 14.04 1.93 11.75
CA ARG A 17 14.44 1.87 13.17
C ARG A 17 13.24 1.69 14.09
N SER A 18 12.06 2.21 13.72
CA SER A 18 10.86 2.10 14.56
C SER A 18 10.43 0.64 14.75
N THR A 19 10.61 -0.21 13.73
CA THR A 19 10.30 -1.65 13.78
C THR A 19 11.09 -2.34 14.89
N TYR A 20 12.38 -2.02 15.02
CA TYR A 20 13.25 -2.59 16.05
C TYR A 20 12.96 -2.02 17.44
N ILE A 21 12.63 -0.73 17.54
CA ILE A 21 12.26 -0.11 18.81
C ILE A 21 11.00 -0.79 19.37
N VAL A 22 9.97 -0.96 18.53
CA VAL A 22 8.74 -1.64 18.93
C VAL A 22 9.02 -3.09 19.31
N ALA A 23 9.81 -3.82 18.53
CA ALA A 23 10.18 -5.19 18.85
C ALA A 23 10.96 -5.29 20.17
N ALA A 24 11.85 -4.34 20.45
CA ALA A 24 12.61 -4.27 21.70
C ALA A 24 11.69 -3.99 22.91
N VAL A 25 10.76 -3.04 22.78
CA VAL A 25 9.81 -2.72 23.86
C VAL A 25 8.88 -3.90 24.13
N VAL A 26 8.22 -4.41 23.09
CA VAL A 26 7.26 -5.52 23.22
C VAL A 26 7.95 -6.80 23.67
N GLY A 27 9.11 -7.14 23.10
CA GLY A 27 9.86 -8.32 23.49
C GLY A 27 10.37 -8.25 24.93
N SER A 28 10.74 -7.07 25.42
CA SER A 28 11.11 -6.89 26.83
C SER A 28 9.91 -7.07 27.76
N LEU A 29 8.73 -6.58 27.37
CA LEU A 29 7.49 -6.80 28.12
C LEU A 29 7.08 -8.27 28.15
N ILE A 30 7.20 -8.99 27.03
CA ILE A 30 6.92 -10.44 26.96
C ILE A 30 7.87 -11.21 27.89
N ASN A 31 9.17 -10.87 27.86
CA ASN A 31 10.15 -11.50 28.74
C ASN A 31 9.90 -11.20 30.22
N ALA A 32 9.63 -9.94 30.58
CA ALA A 32 9.30 -9.56 31.95
C ALA A 32 8.01 -10.26 32.42
N TYR A 33 7.02 -10.36 31.53
CA TYR A 33 5.78 -11.07 31.83
C TYR A 33 6.03 -12.57 32.06
N GLY A 34 6.69 -13.24 31.11
CA GLY A 34 6.89 -14.69 31.13
C GLY A 34 7.85 -15.17 32.22
N HIS A 35 8.95 -14.45 32.43
CA HIS A 35 10.01 -14.88 33.36
C HIS A 35 9.88 -14.30 34.77
N LEU A 36 9.13 -13.21 34.97
CA LEU A 36 9.01 -12.57 36.29
C LEU A 36 7.56 -12.58 36.81
N LEU A 37 6.62 -12.00 36.06
CA LEU A 37 5.22 -11.89 36.52
C LEU A 37 4.51 -13.23 36.63
N VAL A 38 4.66 -14.12 35.64
CA VAL A 38 4.00 -15.44 35.66
C VAL A 38 4.48 -16.30 36.85
N PRO A 39 5.79 -16.46 37.11
CA PRO A 39 6.25 -17.17 38.31
C PRO A 39 5.78 -16.51 39.60
N TRP A 40 5.78 -15.18 39.65
CA TRP A 40 5.30 -14.45 40.82
C TRP A 40 3.82 -14.72 41.12
N PHE A 41 2.95 -14.67 40.10
CA PHE A 41 1.53 -15.04 40.24
C PHE A 41 1.31 -16.50 40.60
N ARG A 42 2.25 -17.39 40.25
CA ARG A 42 2.23 -18.80 40.68
C ARG A 42 2.73 -19.00 42.11
N GLY A 43 3.03 -17.93 42.84
CA GLY A 43 3.46 -17.99 44.24
C GLY A 43 4.96 -18.22 44.42
N ALA A 44 5.78 -18.02 43.37
CA ALA A 44 7.22 -18.10 43.51
C ALA A 44 7.73 -16.94 44.40
N PRO A 45 8.49 -17.23 45.47
CA PRO A 45 8.97 -16.20 46.40
C PRO A 45 10.06 -15.30 45.79
N ASP A 46 10.86 -15.83 44.87
CA ASP A 46 11.86 -15.07 44.10
C ASP A 46 11.87 -15.54 42.62
N PRO A 47 11.17 -14.81 41.73
CA PRO A 47 11.13 -15.11 40.31
C PRO A 47 12.50 -15.07 39.62
N PHE A 48 13.43 -14.23 40.12
CA PHE A 48 14.77 -14.13 39.54
C PHE A 48 15.61 -15.36 39.84
N ALA A 49 15.50 -15.90 41.06
CA ALA A 49 16.15 -17.16 41.42
C ALA A 49 15.60 -18.35 40.61
N VAL A 50 14.28 -18.38 40.36
CA VAL A 50 13.65 -19.39 39.51
C VAL A 50 14.20 -19.31 38.08
N PHE A 51 14.23 -18.10 37.51
CA PHE A 51 14.78 -17.88 36.18
C PHE A 51 16.26 -18.24 36.09
N ALA A 52 17.08 -17.83 37.06
CA ALA A 52 18.50 -18.16 37.11
C ALA A 52 18.73 -19.68 37.20
N GLY A 53 17.89 -20.39 37.97
CA GLY A 53 17.90 -21.84 38.05
C GLY A 53 17.53 -22.51 36.72
N GLU A 54 16.47 -22.05 36.05
CA GLU A 54 16.09 -22.54 34.72
C GLU A 54 17.15 -22.26 33.66
N PHE A 55 17.77 -21.07 33.71
CA PHE A 55 18.85 -20.69 32.80
C PHE A 55 20.08 -21.56 33.00
N GLY A 56 20.44 -21.88 34.25
CA GLY A 56 21.53 -22.81 34.56
C GLY A 56 21.24 -24.24 34.13
N ALA A 57 20.01 -24.72 34.31
CA ALA A 57 19.63 -26.08 33.96
C ALA A 57 19.42 -26.29 32.45
N ARG A 58 18.87 -25.29 31.76
CA ARG A 58 18.45 -25.34 30.35
C ARG A 58 18.77 -24.02 29.63
N PRO A 59 20.06 -23.69 29.45
CA PRO A 59 20.47 -22.41 28.88
C PRO A 59 19.97 -22.22 27.44
N ALA A 60 20.03 -23.27 26.63
CA ALA A 60 19.61 -23.20 25.22
C ALA A 60 18.11 -22.87 25.07
N LEU A 61 17.25 -23.49 25.88
CA LEU A 61 15.80 -23.24 25.85
C LEU A 61 15.46 -21.84 26.38
N SER A 62 16.16 -21.39 27.42
CA SER A 62 15.96 -20.06 27.99
C SER A 62 16.38 -18.97 27.01
N LEU A 63 17.54 -19.11 26.36
CA LEU A 63 17.99 -18.19 25.31
C LEU A 63 17.05 -18.20 24.10
N PHE A 64 16.56 -19.37 23.70
CA PHE A 64 15.60 -19.47 22.59
C PHE A 64 14.27 -18.79 22.93
N SER A 65 13.76 -18.96 24.16
CA SER A 65 12.57 -18.26 24.64
C SER A 65 12.73 -16.74 24.57
N ILE A 66 13.86 -16.23 25.08
CA ILE A 66 14.18 -14.80 25.05
C ILE A 66 14.26 -14.31 23.61
N PHE A 67 14.97 -15.03 22.74
CA PHE A 67 15.07 -14.70 21.33
C PHE A 67 13.69 -14.63 20.67
N LEU A 68 12.84 -15.63 20.91
CA LEU A 68 11.52 -15.74 20.29
C LEU A 68 10.58 -14.60 20.74
N ALA A 69 10.71 -14.14 21.99
CA ALA A 69 9.99 -12.97 22.49
C ALA A 69 10.34 -11.68 21.72
N TYR A 70 11.54 -11.54 21.16
CA TYR A 70 11.90 -10.41 20.29
C TYR A 70 11.63 -10.66 18.81
N ALA A 71 11.85 -11.90 18.34
CA ALA A 71 11.66 -12.26 16.94
C ALA A 71 10.17 -12.21 16.54
N PHE A 72 9.27 -12.64 17.43
CA PHE A 72 7.84 -12.69 17.13
C PHE A 72 7.23 -11.29 16.86
N PRO A 73 7.38 -10.28 17.74
CA PRO A 73 6.90 -8.92 17.47
C PRO A 73 7.52 -8.31 16.21
N LEU A 74 8.79 -8.61 15.91
CA LEU A 74 9.45 -8.16 14.69
C LEU A 74 8.75 -8.73 13.44
N CYS A 75 8.57 -10.06 13.39
CA CYS A 75 7.91 -10.73 12.29
C CYS A 75 6.46 -10.26 12.09
N VAL A 76 5.71 -10.13 13.19
CA VAL A 76 4.32 -9.64 13.15
C VAL A 76 4.26 -8.19 12.70
N GLY A 77 5.18 -7.33 13.15
CA GLY A 77 5.26 -5.93 12.72
C GLY A 77 5.52 -5.80 11.23
N ILE A 78 6.47 -6.57 10.70
CA ILE A 78 6.77 -6.61 9.25
C ILE A 78 5.55 -7.12 8.49
N TYR A 79 4.97 -8.25 8.90
CA TYR A 79 3.80 -8.82 8.25
C TYR A 79 2.62 -7.86 8.24
N SER A 80 2.27 -7.27 9.39
CA SER A 80 1.15 -6.34 9.51
C SER A 80 1.34 -5.11 8.62
N SER A 81 2.54 -4.54 8.59
CA SER A 81 2.86 -3.41 7.71
C SER A 81 2.74 -3.79 6.23
N VAL A 82 3.28 -4.94 5.84
CA VAL A 82 3.24 -5.40 4.44
C VAL A 82 1.80 -5.73 4.05
N ALA A 83 1.06 -6.48 4.86
CA ALA A 83 -0.32 -6.84 4.64
C ALA A 83 -1.22 -5.60 4.55
N THR A 84 -1.00 -4.61 5.44
CA THR A 84 -1.73 -3.33 5.39
C THR A 84 -1.40 -2.57 4.11
N ARG A 85 -0.13 -2.38 3.76
CA ARG A 85 0.23 -1.69 2.51
C ARG A 85 -0.26 -2.43 1.26
N TYR A 86 -0.27 -3.76 1.27
CA TYR A 86 -0.76 -4.56 0.15
C TYR A 86 -2.29 -4.46 0.03
N LYS A 87 -3.00 -4.53 1.16
CA LYS A 87 -4.46 -4.35 1.24
C LYS A 87 -4.82 -2.93 0.85
N THR A 88 -4.24 -1.93 1.52
CA THR A 88 -4.47 -0.51 1.24
C THR A 88 -4.11 -0.14 -0.18
N ARG A 89 -3.03 -0.63 -0.82
CA ARG A 89 -2.80 -0.36 -2.25
C ARG A 89 -3.84 -0.98 -3.17
N ARG A 90 -4.34 -2.18 -2.84
CA ARG A 90 -5.45 -2.80 -3.58
C ARG A 90 -6.74 -2.00 -3.39
N PHE A 91 -6.93 -1.35 -2.24
CA PHE A 91 -8.03 -0.44 -1.98
C PHE A 91 -7.77 1.00 -2.48
N GLU A 92 -6.56 1.52 -2.57
CA GLU A 92 -6.28 2.83 -3.19
C GLU A 92 -6.40 2.72 -4.72
N SER A 93 -6.11 1.56 -5.29
CA SER A 93 -6.32 1.32 -6.72
C SER A 93 -7.77 0.98 -7.10
N VAL A 94 -8.66 0.75 -6.13
CA VAL A 94 -10.06 0.30 -6.38
C VAL A 94 -11.12 1.14 -5.65
N ALA A 95 -10.83 1.68 -4.47
CA ALA A 95 -11.75 2.42 -3.62
C ALA A 95 -11.62 3.96 -3.72
N ASP A 96 -10.53 4.47 -4.32
CA ASP A 96 -10.36 5.90 -4.65
C ASP A 96 -10.65 6.22 -6.14
N PHE A 97 -11.36 5.33 -6.82
CA PHE A 97 -11.79 5.47 -8.21
C PHE A 97 -13.22 4.89 -8.30
N PRO A 98 -14.27 5.59 -8.83
CA PRO A 98 -14.42 7.00 -9.21
C PRO A 98 -15.79 7.58 -8.76
N ASP A 99 -16.31 7.22 -7.58
CA ASP A 99 -17.66 7.67 -7.15
C ASP A 99 -17.66 8.98 -6.32
N ARG A 100 -16.49 9.46 -5.92
CA ARG A 100 -16.36 10.65 -5.03
C ARG A 100 -15.61 11.83 -5.63
N LYS A 101 -15.03 11.71 -6.83
CA LYS A 101 -14.37 12.84 -7.49
C LYS A 101 -15.35 13.57 -8.41
N PRO A 102 -15.47 14.90 -8.31
CA PRO A 102 -16.30 15.69 -9.23
C PRO A 102 -15.72 15.73 -10.65
N ASP A 103 -14.40 15.50 -10.76
CA ASP A 103 -13.63 15.51 -11.99
C ASP A 103 -13.77 14.18 -12.77
N PRO A 104 -13.75 14.21 -14.12
CA PRO A 104 -13.76 12.99 -14.94
C PRO A 104 -12.55 12.09 -14.66
N VAL A 105 -12.86 10.84 -14.33
CA VAL A 105 -11.91 9.79 -13.97
C VAL A 105 -12.31 8.48 -14.65
N PHE A 106 -11.38 7.84 -15.36
CA PHE A 106 -11.61 6.60 -16.10
C PHE A 106 -10.35 5.74 -16.25
N ARG A 107 -10.55 4.45 -16.50
CA ARG A 107 -9.46 3.49 -16.76
C ARG A 107 -9.53 3.01 -18.20
N ALA A 108 -8.37 2.97 -18.86
CA ALA A 108 -8.25 2.48 -20.22
C ALA A 108 -7.14 1.43 -20.35
N ALA A 109 -7.38 0.43 -21.21
CA ALA A 109 -6.38 -0.54 -21.63
C ALA A 109 -5.39 0.11 -22.62
N PRO A 110 -4.17 -0.42 -22.83
CA PRO A 110 -3.15 0.20 -23.71
C PRO A 110 -3.60 0.46 -25.15
N ASN A 111 -4.57 -0.30 -25.66
CA ASN A 111 -5.18 -0.07 -26.97
C ASN A 111 -6.18 1.11 -26.98
N GLY A 112 -6.38 1.77 -25.84
CA GLY A 112 -7.27 2.89 -25.65
C GLY A 112 -8.73 2.54 -25.37
N ARG A 113 -9.06 1.24 -25.31
CA ARG A 113 -10.40 0.79 -24.91
C ARG A 113 -10.66 1.16 -23.46
N ILE A 114 -11.80 1.78 -23.21
CA ILE A 114 -12.25 2.09 -21.86
C ILE A 114 -12.63 0.79 -21.12
N VAL A 115 -12.04 0.59 -19.95
CA VAL A 115 -12.25 -0.59 -19.10
C VAL A 115 -13.22 -0.26 -17.96
N GLU A 116 -13.08 0.92 -17.38
CA GLU A 116 -13.84 1.32 -16.20
C GLU A 116 -14.12 2.83 -16.23
N LEU A 117 -15.34 3.23 -15.86
CA LEU A 117 -15.83 4.60 -15.88
C LEU A 117 -16.50 4.96 -14.57
N GLY A 118 -16.18 6.15 -14.04
CA GLY A 118 -16.96 6.74 -12.95
C GLY A 118 -18.34 7.16 -13.39
N ASP A 119 -19.28 7.21 -12.45
CA ASP A 119 -20.65 7.62 -12.75
C ASP A 119 -20.71 9.05 -13.34
N ALA A 120 -19.93 9.99 -12.79
CA ALA A 120 -19.83 11.34 -13.34
C ALA A 120 -19.19 11.36 -14.74
N THR A 121 -18.15 10.55 -14.95
CA THR A 121 -17.47 10.41 -16.25
C THR A 121 -18.36 9.75 -17.29
N ARG A 122 -19.22 8.81 -16.88
CA ARG A 122 -20.15 8.09 -17.77
C ARG A 122 -21.10 9.06 -18.44
N VAL A 123 -21.65 10.03 -17.70
CA VAL A 123 -22.51 11.09 -18.25
C VAL A 123 -21.77 11.92 -19.31
N LEU A 124 -20.50 12.24 -19.08
CA LEU A 124 -19.68 12.96 -20.06
C LEU A 124 -19.44 12.12 -21.32
N PHE A 125 -19.08 10.85 -21.15
CA PHE A 125 -18.76 9.94 -22.26
C PHE A 125 -20.00 9.64 -23.11
N GLU A 126 -21.16 9.43 -22.49
CA GLU A 126 -22.43 9.23 -23.18
C GLU A 126 -22.88 10.48 -23.93
N ARG A 127 -22.73 11.68 -23.32
CA ARG A 127 -23.13 12.95 -23.96
C ARG A 127 -22.35 13.25 -25.23
N TYR A 128 -21.08 12.89 -25.27
CA TYR A 128 -20.16 13.22 -26.37
C TYR A 128 -19.74 11.99 -27.19
N GLU A 129 -20.43 10.85 -27.02
CA GLU A 129 -20.17 9.60 -27.75
C GLU A 129 -18.69 9.16 -27.70
N ILE A 130 -18.07 9.29 -26.53
CA ILE A 130 -16.64 8.97 -26.32
C ILE A 130 -16.49 7.46 -26.11
N GLU A 131 -15.93 6.78 -27.10
CA GLU A 131 -15.73 5.32 -27.05
C GLU A 131 -14.32 4.90 -26.65
N SER A 132 -13.34 5.82 -26.66
CA SER A 132 -11.93 5.51 -26.45
C SER A 132 -11.17 6.63 -25.73
N ALA A 133 -10.03 6.28 -25.13
CA ALA A 133 -9.15 7.25 -24.49
C ALA A 133 -8.57 8.26 -25.49
N GLN A 134 -8.35 7.84 -26.74
CA GLN A 134 -7.85 8.68 -27.82
C GLN A 134 -8.88 9.74 -28.24
N ALA A 135 -10.17 9.44 -28.16
CA ALA A 135 -11.23 10.37 -28.51
C ALA A 135 -11.26 11.62 -27.60
N ILE A 136 -10.82 11.49 -26.34
CA ILE A 136 -10.73 12.62 -25.41
C ILE A 136 -9.32 13.20 -25.26
N LEU A 137 -8.28 12.34 -25.25
CA LEU A 137 -6.90 12.79 -25.02
C LEU A 137 -6.17 13.17 -26.31
N GLY A 138 -6.61 12.65 -27.45
CA GLY A 138 -5.87 12.68 -28.71
C GLY A 138 -4.83 11.55 -28.83
N GLU A 139 -4.57 11.14 -30.07
CA GLU A 139 -3.66 10.03 -30.42
C GLU A 139 -2.23 10.25 -29.90
N GLU A 140 -1.69 11.46 -30.02
CA GLU A 140 -0.32 11.77 -29.62
C GLU A 140 -0.14 11.71 -28.10
N VAL A 141 -1.11 12.26 -27.37
CA VAL A 141 -1.09 12.24 -25.90
C VAL A 141 -1.22 10.80 -25.41
N TRP A 142 -2.15 10.03 -25.97
CA TRP A 142 -2.33 8.63 -25.60
C TRP A 142 -1.08 7.79 -25.87
N ARG A 143 -0.47 7.93 -27.04
CA ARG A 143 0.77 7.23 -27.40
C ARG A 143 1.91 7.56 -26.44
N ASP A 144 2.05 8.83 -26.04
CA ASP A 144 3.04 9.26 -25.06
C ASP A 144 2.84 8.58 -23.70
N ILE A 145 1.60 8.56 -23.19
CA ILE A 145 1.23 7.91 -21.93
C ILE A 145 1.59 6.42 -21.97
N VAL A 146 1.18 5.72 -23.03
CA VAL A 146 1.42 4.27 -23.20
C VAL A 146 2.91 3.97 -23.30
N SER A 147 3.69 4.83 -23.96
CA SER A 147 5.13 4.63 -24.14
C SER A 147 5.93 4.83 -22.86
N LYS A 148 5.57 5.82 -22.04
CA LYS A 148 6.35 6.18 -20.84
C LYS A 148 6.10 5.22 -19.69
N ARG A 149 4.89 4.67 -19.53
CA ARG A 149 4.50 3.76 -18.42
C ARG A 149 4.94 4.22 -17.01
N VAL A 150 5.11 5.53 -16.81
CA VAL A 150 5.41 6.17 -15.51
C VAL A 150 4.22 7.04 -15.16
N SER A 151 3.94 7.21 -13.86
CA SER A 151 2.93 8.19 -13.43
C SER A 151 3.38 9.61 -13.81
N ALA A 152 2.51 10.38 -14.43
CA ALA A 152 2.77 11.79 -14.72
C ALA A 152 1.56 12.65 -14.36
N CYS A 153 1.82 13.90 -14.01
CA CYS A 153 0.83 14.88 -13.59
C CYS A 153 1.13 16.22 -14.26
N GLY A 154 0.09 16.97 -14.61
CA GLY A 154 0.22 18.37 -15.01
C GLY A 154 0.21 18.65 -16.51
N ARG A 155 -0.04 17.64 -17.37
CA ARG A 155 -0.16 17.90 -18.81
C ARG A 155 -1.50 18.57 -19.07
N ARG A 156 -1.52 19.70 -19.77
CA ARG A 156 -2.78 20.34 -20.18
C ARG A 156 -3.27 19.71 -21.47
N ILE A 157 -4.56 19.39 -21.53
CA ILE A 157 -5.25 18.96 -22.74
C ILE A 157 -6.47 19.86 -22.93
N PHE A 158 -6.89 20.03 -24.18
CA PHE A 158 -8.10 20.75 -24.53
C PHE A 158 -9.10 19.75 -25.10
N PHE A 159 -10.32 19.78 -24.57
CA PHE A 159 -11.40 18.92 -25.02
C PHE A 159 -12.39 19.77 -25.81
N GLU A 160 -12.28 19.72 -27.14
CA GLU A 160 -13.04 20.55 -28.08
C GLU A 160 -14.57 20.45 -27.89
N PRO A 161 -15.18 19.27 -27.68
CA PRO A 161 -16.64 19.16 -27.57
C PRO A 161 -17.27 19.92 -26.39
N GLU A 162 -16.47 20.22 -25.36
CA GLU A 162 -16.90 21.00 -24.19
C GLU A 162 -16.31 22.41 -24.18
N ASP A 163 -15.43 22.76 -25.14
CA ASP A 163 -14.67 24.01 -25.15
C ASP A 163 -13.95 24.25 -23.79
N ALA A 164 -13.37 23.17 -23.23
CA ALA A 164 -12.81 23.17 -21.88
C ALA A 164 -11.38 22.61 -21.84
N SER A 165 -10.56 23.22 -20.98
CA SER A 165 -9.20 22.74 -20.71
C SER A 165 -9.16 21.88 -19.46
N TYR A 166 -8.37 20.81 -19.52
CA TYR A 166 -8.17 19.86 -18.43
C TYR A 166 -6.70 19.71 -18.09
N VAL A 167 -6.39 19.50 -16.81
CA VAL A 167 -5.11 18.98 -16.35
C VAL A 167 -5.22 17.46 -16.29
N LEU A 168 -4.47 16.81 -17.16
CA LEU A 168 -4.30 15.38 -17.23
C LEU A 168 -3.26 14.92 -16.21
N SER A 169 -3.66 13.91 -15.44
CA SER A 169 -2.75 13.04 -14.68
C SER A 169 -3.01 11.59 -15.06
N HIS A 170 -1.97 10.76 -15.04
CA HIS A 170 -2.10 9.33 -15.30
C HIS A 170 -1.21 8.49 -14.40
N ALA A 171 -1.65 7.27 -14.13
CA ALA A 171 -0.88 6.28 -13.37
C ALA A 171 -1.10 4.87 -13.93
N PRO A 172 -0.04 4.08 -14.16
CA PRO A 172 -0.20 2.68 -14.56
C PRO A 172 -0.74 1.84 -13.38
N THR A 173 -1.50 0.80 -13.71
CA THR A 173 -2.01 -0.19 -12.76
C THR A 173 -1.19 -1.49 -12.81
N SER A 174 -1.50 -2.45 -11.93
CA SER A 174 -0.84 -3.78 -11.93
C SER A 174 -1.20 -4.65 -13.14
N ASN A 175 -2.26 -4.33 -13.87
CA ASN A 175 -2.81 -5.16 -14.95
C ASN A 175 -2.51 -4.59 -16.34
N GLU A 176 -1.46 -3.77 -16.46
CA GLU A 176 -1.11 -3.02 -17.69
C GLU A 176 -2.17 -1.99 -18.14
N GLU A 177 -3.26 -1.82 -17.40
CA GLU A 177 -4.24 -0.76 -17.61
C GLU A 177 -3.73 0.57 -17.03
N ILE A 178 -4.31 1.68 -17.47
CA ILE A 178 -3.87 3.03 -17.11
C ILE A 178 -5.05 3.80 -16.54
N ASN A 179 -4.86 4.31 -15.32
CA ASN A 179 -5.80 5.23 -14.69
C ASN A 179 -5.56 6.63 -15.24
N ILE A 180 -6.63 7.27 -15.72
CA ILE A 180 -6.64 8.63 -16.25
C ILE A 180 -7.49 9.51 -15.34
N TYR A 181 -6.94 10.67 -14.99
CA TYR A 181 -7.60 11.70 -14.19
C TYR A 181 -7.57 13.01 -14.96
N LEU A 182 -8.73 13.65 -15.12
CA LEU A 182 -8.88 14.93 -15.80
C LEU A 182 -9.46 15.95 -14.82
N THR A 183 -8.65 16.91 -14.37
CA THR A 183 -9.14 18.01 -13.53
C THR A 183 -9.47 19.21 -14.41
N ARG A 184 -10.73 19.66 -14.38
CA ARG A 184 -11.17 20.81 -15.19
C ARG A 184 -10.47 22.08 -14.71
N LEU A 185 -9.90 22.85 -15.64
CA LEU A 185 -9.34 24.16 -15.34
C LEU A 185 -10.45 25.21 -15.29
N PRO A 186 -10.40 26.17 -14.34
CA PRO A 186 -11.31 27.30 -14.35
C PRO A 186 -11.08 28.13 -15.63
N VAL A 187 -12.19 28.57 -16.22
CA VAL A 187 -12.23 29.50 -17.38
C VAL A 187 -11.83 30.89 -16.91
#